data_AF-A0A3M0GD76-F1
#
_entry.id   AF-A0A3M0GD76-F1
#
_cell.length_a   1.000
_cell.length_b   1.000
_cell.length_c   1.000
_cell.angle_alpha   90.00
_cell.angle_beta   90.00
_cell.angle_gamma   90.00
#
_symmetry.space_group_name_H-M   'P 1'
#
loop_
_entity.id
_entity.type
_entity.pdbx_description
1 polymer ?
#
loop_
_entity_poly.entity_id
_entity_poly.type
_entity_poly.pdbx_seq_one_letter_code
_entity_poly.pdbx_strand_id
1 'polypeptide(L)'
;MNLDNPHDAHLKPSPLPASVQWVAIGLFIAGVALSGGYAVFEYWRRATFLLGLALLWLTVVRLTCDSRRVGVLAVRSRRFDATFTGATGALMAFLAYSVDALGS
;
A
#
# COMPACT_ATOMS: atom_id res chain seq x y z
N MET A 1 -0.95 16.15 20.36
CA MET A 1 -0.74 15.00 19.45
C MET A 1 -2.00 14.15 19.48
N ASN A 2 -2.68 13.95 18.35
CA ASN A 2 -3.56 12.79 18.23
C ASN A 2 -3.29 12.15 16.86
N LEU A 3 -2.47 11.10 16.88
CA LEU A 3 -2.34 10.16 15.78
C LEU A 3 -3.44 9.14 16.06
N ASP A 4 -4.51 9.15 15.28
CA ASP A 4 -5.78 8.45 15.59
C ASP A 4 -5.64 6.93 15.82
N ASN A 5 -4.46 6.37 15.54
CA ASN A 5 -4.06 5.04 15.94
C ASN A 5 -3.27 5.06 17.27
N PRO A 6 -3.79 4.45 18.37
CA PRO A 6 -3.16 4.44 19.69
C PRO A 6 -1.71 3.93 19.70
N HIS A 7 -1.39 2.96 18.83
CA HIS A 7 -0.06 2.37 18.76
C HIS A 7 0.98 3.31 18.13
N ASP A 8 0.54 4.32 17.38
CA ASP A 8 1.41 5.28 16.70
C ASP A 8 1.52 6.61 17.48
N ALA A 9 0.80 6.78 18.60
CA ALA A 9 0.68 8.05 19.34
C ALA A 9 2.00 8.69 19.77
N HIS A 10 3.06 7.89 19.95
CA HIS A 10 4.40 8.33 20.34
C HIS A 10 5.28 8.80 19.16
N LEU A 11 4.82 8.63 17.92
CA LEU A 11 5.62 8.95 16.73
C LEU A 11 5.59 10.46 16.45
N LYS A 12 6.71 10.98 15.93
CA LYS A 12 6.79 12.36 15.43
C LYS A 12 5.85 12.52 14.22
N PRO A 13 5.15 13.67 14.10
CA PRO A 13 4.41 14.00 12.89
C PRO A 13 5.31 13.96 11.65
N SER A 14 4.73 13.55 10.53
CA SER A 14 5.39 13.53 9.24
C SER A 14 5.84 14.95 8.84
N PRO A 15 7.05 15.10 8.26
CA PRO A 15 7.49 16.36 7.68
C PRO A 15 6.81 16.68 6.34
N LEU A 16 6.08 15.72 5.75
CA LEU A 16 5.44 15.91 4.45
C LEU A 16 4.21 16.82 4.56
N PRO A 17 4.02 17.76 3.62
CA PRO A 17 2.82 18.58 3.58
C PRO A 17 1.58 17.71 3.31
N ALA A 18 0.43 18.17 3.80
CA ALA A 18 -0.82 17.41 3.74
C ALA A 18 -1.23 17.01 2.32
N SER A 19 -1.00 17.88 1.34
CA SER A 19 -1.28 17.61 -0.08
C SER A 19 -0.49 16.41 -0.60
N VAL A 20 0.79 16.32 -0.29
CA VAL A 20 1.65 15.19 -0.69
C VAL A 20 1.17 13.89 -0.05
N GLN A 21 0.75 13.93 1.22
CA GLN A 21 0.20 12.73 1.88
C GLN A 21 -1.08 12.25 1.20
N TRP A 22 -2.00 13.17 0.85
CA TRP A 22 -3.23 12.82 0.14
C TRP A 22 -2.97 12.31 -1.28
N VAL A 23 -2.02 12.91 -2.00
CA VAL A 23 -1.60 12.40 -3.32
C VAL A 23 -1.03 10.99 -3.19
N ALA A 24 -0.17 10.73 -2.21
CA ALA A 24 0.42 9.41 -1.99
C ALA A 24 -0.64 8.35 -1.66
N ILE A 25 -1.63 8.68 -0.82
CA ILE A 25 -2.79 7.83 -0.52
C ILE A 25 -3.65 7.64 -1.79
N GLY A 26 -3.88 8.69 -2.56
CA GLY A 26 -4.62 8.62 -3.83
C GLY A 26 -3.97 7.69 -4.85
N LEU A 27 -2.63 7.72 -4.97
CA LEU A 27 -1.87 6.80 -5.81
C LEU A 27 -2.02 5.34 -5.37
N PHE A 28 -2.05 5.08 -4.07
CA PHE A 28 -2.34 3.74 -3.54
C PHE A 28 -3.74 3.26 -3.99
N ILE A 29 -4.76 4.10 -3.78
CA ILE A 29 -6.15 3.78 -4.16
C ILE A 29 -6.26 3.53 -5.67
N ALA A 30 -5.63 4.39 -6.49
CA ALA A 30 -5.59 4.23 -7.94
C ALA A 30 -4.91 2.91 -8.34
N GLY A 31 -3.79 2.54 -7.71
CA GLY A 31 -3.10 1.28 -7.96
C GLY A 31 -3.98 0.05 -7.65
N VAL A 32 -4.70 0.07 -6.53
CA VAL A 32 -5.66 -0.98 -6.18
C VAL A 32 -6.82 -1.04 -7.18
N ALA A 33 -7.37 0.11 -7.58
CA ALA A 33 -8.44 0.17 -8.57
C ALA A 33 -8.01 -0.38 -9.95
N LEU A 34 -6.83 -0.01 -10.42
CA LEU A 34 -6.25 -0.52 -11.66
C LEU A 34 -6.02 -2.03 -11.60
N SER A 35 -5.49 -2.53 -10.48
CA SER A 35 -5.36 -3.97 -10.23
C SER A 35 -6.72 -4.66 -10.29
N GLY A 36 -7.76 -4.10 -9.65
CA GLY A 36 -9.11 -4.64 -9.69
C GLY A 36 -9.66 -4.68 -11.12
N GLY A 37 -9.40 -3.65 -11.92
CA GLY A 37 -9.73 -3.63 -13.34
C GLY A 37 -9.08 -4.78 -14.11
N TYR A 38 -7.78 -4.99 -13.96
CA TYR A 38 -7.09 -6.13 -14.59
C TYR A 38 -7.65 -7.48 -14.12
N ALA A 39 -8.05 -7.61 -12.85
CA ALA A 39 -8.63 -8.84 -12.33
C ALA A 39 -9.99 -9.14 -12.98
N VAL A 40 -10.83 -8.13 -13.20
CA VAL A 40 -12.14 -8.27 -13.86
C VAL A 40 -12.00 -8.69 -15.33
N PHE A 41 -10.93 -8.26 -16.01
CA PHE A 41 -10.66 -8.62 -17.41
C PHE A 41 -9.79 -9.88 -17.57
N GLU A 42 -9.78 -10.79 -16.57
CA GLU A 42 -9.06 -12.07 -16.60
C GLU A 42 -7.53 -11.96 -16.73
N TYR A 43 -6.95 -10.76 -16.51
CA TYR A 43 -5.50 -10.54 -16.51
C TYR A 43 -4.90 -10.75 -15.12
N TRP A 44 -5.13 -11.93 -14.54
CA TRP A 44 -4.79 -12.26 -13.15
C TRP A 44 -3.32 -12.01 -12.79
N ARG A 45 -2.38 -12.28 -13.70
CA ARG A 45 -0.94 -12.04 -13.46
C ARG A 45 -0.65 -10.55 -13.33
N ARG A 46 -1.15 -9.73 -14.26
CA ARG A 46 -0.97 -8.26 -14.25
C ARG A 46 -1.67 -7.63 -13.05
N ALA A 47 -2.87 -8.11 -12.71
CA ALA A 47 -3.59 -7.69 -11.51
C ALA A 47 -2.76 -7.98 -10.25
N THR A 48 -2.31 -9.21 -10.07
CA THR A 48 -1.53 -9.63 -8.89
C THR A 48 -0.22 -8.83 -8.76
N PHE A 49 0.47 -8.61 -9.88
CA PHE A 49 1.70 -7.81 -9.90
C PHE A 49 1.44 -6.36 -9.50
N LEU A 50 0.39 -5.72 -10.05
CA LEU A 50 0.02 -4.34 -9.72
C LEU A 50 -0.46 -4.19 -8.27
N LEU A 51 -1.23 -5.16 -7.75
CA LEU A 51 -1.59 -5.18 -6.34
C LEU A 51 -0.36 -5.33 -5.44
N GLY A 52 0.60 -6.17 -5.84
CA GLY A 52 1.89 -6.29 -5.16
C GLY A 52 2.63 -4.94 -5.09
N LEU A 53 2.75 -4.24 -6.21
CA LEU A 53 3.32 -2.89 -6.27
C LEU A 53 2.53 -1.87 -5.43
N ALA A 54 1.20 -1.94 -5.45
CA ALA A 54 0.36 -1.06 -4.62
C ALA A 54 0.59 -1.30 -3.13
N LEU A 55 0.76 -2.55 -2.69
CA LEU A 55 1.09 -2.87 -1.29
C LEU A 55 2.50 -2.40 -0.90
N LEU A 56 3.49 -2.55 -1.79
CA LEU A 56 4.82 -1.97 -1.59
C LEU A 56 4.76 -0.44 -1.48
N TRP A 57 3.92 0.19 -2.30
CA TRP A 57 3.67 1.63 -2.18
C TRP A 57 2.98 1.99 -0.85
N LEU A 58 2.02 1.18 -0.40
CA LEU A 58 1.40 1.37 0.92
C LEU A 58 2.42 1.27 2.06
N THR A 59 3.46 0.43 1.93
CA THR A 59 4.58 0.43 2.89
C THR A 59 5.25 1.80 2.96
N VAL A 60 5.55 2.42 1.82
CA VAL A 60 6.12 3.77 1.75
C VAL A 60 5.16 4.79 2.38
N VAL A 61 3.86 4.71 2.05
CA VAL A 61 2.83 5.58 2.65
C VAL A 61 2.78 5.42 4.17
N ARG A 62 2.80 4.19 4.71
CA ARG A 62 2.78 3.95 6.16
C ARG A 62 4.03 4.50 6.85
N LEU A 63 5.19 4.41 6.20
CA LEU A 63 6.44 4.92 6.77
C LEU A 63 6.56 6.44 6.73
N THR A 64 5.90 7.10 5.78
CA THR A 64 6.09 8.54 5.50
C THR A 64 4.90 9.43 5.87
N CYS A 65 3.67 8.91 5.90
CA CYS A 65 2.46 9.69 6.15
C CYS A 65 1.94 9.55 7.59
N ASP A 66 1.14 10.53 8.03
CA ASP A 66 0.54 10.51 9.36
C ASP A 66 -0.63 9.51 9.42
N SER A 67 -0.68 8.67 10.47
CA SER A 67 -1.72 7.65 10.64
C SER A 67 -3.13 8.23 10.67
N ARG A 68 -3.28 9.48 11.14
CA ARG A 68 -4.54 10.24 11.09
C ARG A 68 -5.09 10.44 9.67
N ARG A 69 -4.23 10.64 8.67
CA ARG A 69 -4.66 10.79 7.27
C ARG A 69 -4.83 9.44 6.58
N VAL A 70 -3.95 8.49 6.90
CA VAL A 70 -4.00 7.12 6.36
C VAL A 70 -5.28 6.40 6.81
N GLY A 71 -5.81 6.72 8.00
CA GLY A 71 -7.13 6.30 8.44
C GLY A 71 -7.23 4.78 8.62
N VAL A 72 -8.22 4.16 8.00
CA VAL A 72 -8.55 2.72 8.13
C VAL A 72 -7.40 1.77 7.73
N LEU A 73 -6.43 2.26 6.96
CA LEU A 73 -5.24 1.48 6.57
C LEU A 73 -4.17 1.45 7.67
N ALA A 74 -4.33 2.21 8.76
CA ALA A 74 -3.46 2.23 9.94
C ALA A 74 -4.08 1.40 11.07
N VAL A 75 -4.01 0.08 10.97
CA VAL A 75 -4.75 -0.86 11.83
C VAL A 75 -4.04 -1.16 13.14
N ARG A 76 -2.74 -1.49 13.11
CA ARG A 76 -1.99 -1.88 14.31
C ARG A 76 -0.87 -0.91 14.61
N SER A 77 0.37 -1.16 14.24
CA SER A 77 1.47 -0.22 14.45
C SER A 77 2.13 0.05 13.11
N ARG A 78 2.72 1.24 12.95
CA ARG A 78 3.41 1.61 11.70
C ARG A 78 4.39 0.53 11.24
N ARG A 79 5.17 -0.04 12.18
CA ARG A 79 6.15 -1.09 11.87
C ARG A 79 5.48 -2.38 11.42
N PHE A 80 4.45 -2.82 12.14
CA PHE A 80 3.73 -4.04 11.79
C PHE A 80 3.07 -3.92 10.42
N ASP A 81 2.32 -2.83 10.19
CA ASP A 81 1.63 -2.60 8.92
C ASP A 81 2.62 -2.50 7.76
N ALA A 82 3.74 -1.81 7.95
CA ALA A 82 4.80 -1.68 6.94
C ALA A 82 5.46 -3.03 6.61
N THR A 83 5.81 -3.83 7.64
CA THR A 83 6.39 -5.15 7.41
C THR A 83 5.39 -6.08 6.72
N PHE A 84 4.13 -6.06 7.13
CA PHE A 84 3.07 -6.89 6.54
C PHE A 84 2.84 -6.54 5.08
N THR A 85 2.54 -5.27 4.79
CA THR A 85 2.31 -4.79 3.42
C THR A 85 3.53 -4.97 2.54
N GLY A 86 4.74 -4.75 3.08
CA GLY A 86 5.99 -4.92 2.37
C GLY A 86 6.27 -6.38 2.02
N ALA A 87 6.14 -7.28 2.98
CA ALA A 87 6.35 -8.71 2.76
C ALA A 87 5.32 -9.31 1.81
N THR A 88 4.03 -9.02 2.02
CA THR A 88 2.94 -9.49 1.15
C THR A 88 3.08 -8.90 -0.25
N GLY A 89 3.33 -7.60 -0.38
CA GLY A 89 3.50 -6.94 -1.67
C GLY A 89 4.70 -7.50 -2.46
N ALA A 90 5.83 -7.70 -1.78
CA ALA A 90 7.01 -8.32 -2.39
C ALA A 90 6.74 -9.76 -2.84
N LEU A 91 6.09 -10.57 -2.00
CA LEU A 91 5.74 -11.95 -2.34
C LEU A 91 4.80 -12.01 -3.55
N MET A 92 3.77 -11.17 -3.57
CA MET A 92 2.83 -11.08 -4.68
C MET A 92 3.52 -10.68 -5.99
N ALA A 93 4.34 -9.62 -5.95
CA ALA A 93 5.07 -9.16 -7.12
C ALA A 93 6.08 -10.22 -7.62
N PHE A 94 6.80 -10.87 -6.71
CA PHE A 94 7.75 -11.94 -7.03
C PHE A 94 7.05 -13.13 -7.68
N LEU A 95 5.97 -13.64 -7.07
CA LEU A 95 5.22 -14.77 -7.61
C LEU A 95 4.62 -14.43 -8.98
N ALA A 96 3.96 -13.28 -9.11
CA ALA A 96 3.39 -12.85 -10.38
C ALA A 96 4.45 -12.65 -11.47
N TYR A 97 5.65 -12.19 -11.11
CA TYR A 97 6.77 -12.07 -12.05
C TYR A 97 7.38 -13.43 -12.43
N SER A 98 7.40 -14.39 -11.50
CA SER A 98 7.98 -15.72 -11.70
C SER A 98 7.14 -16.65 -12.58
N VAL A 99 5.84 -16.37 -12.74
CA VAL A 99 4.94 -17.20 -13.56
C VAL A 99 4.95 -16.73 -15.00
N ASP A 100 5.18 -17.68 -15.92
CA ASP A 100 5.18 -17.41 -17.36
C ASP A 100 3.86 -16.87 -17.90
N ALA A 101 3.98 -16.04 -18.93
CA ALA A 101 2.88 -15.43 -19.62
C ALA A 101 2.23 -16.37 -20.65
N LEU A 102 1.49 -17.37 -20.19
CA LEU A 102 0.61 -18.12 -21.08
C LEU A 102 -0.64 -17.27 -21.35
N GLY A 103 -0.60 -16.46 -22.40
CA GLY A 103 -1.79 -15.82 -23.00
C GLY A 103 -2.38 -14.60 -22.26
N SER A 104 -1.60 -13.89 -21.43
CA SER A 104 -1.96 -12.55 -20.91
C SER A 104 -0.84 -11.55 -21.04
#